data_AF-A0A3D9CCI7-F1
#
_entry.id   AF-A0A3D9CCI7-F1
#
_cell.length_a   1.000
_cell.length_b   1.000
_cell.length_c   1.000
_cell.angle_alpha   90.00
_cell.angle_beta   90.00
_cell.angle_gamma   90.00
#
_symmetry.space_group_name_H-M   'P 1'
#
loop_
_entity.id
_entity.type
_entity.pdbx_description
1 polymer ?
#
loop_
_entity_poly.entity_id
_entity_poly.type
_entity_poly.pdbx_seq_one_letter_code
_entity_poly.pdbx_strand_id
1 'polypeptide(L)'
;MRKTQITIDVELDENHVPENITWNAQDGGIEKEETKATMISVWDDKTKEALRIDLWTKEMPVDQMKMFIHQILVSLGSTYQRATGEEDVAQWMEEVAEEFAVKSAIKM
;
A
#
# COMPACT_ATOMS: atom_id res chain seq x y z
N MET A 1 16.16 8.44 22.94
CA MET A 1 15.09 8.26 21.94
C MET A 1 15.72 7.67 20.69
N ARG A 2 15.12 6.61 20.11
CA ARG A 2 15.60 6.02 18.85
C ARG A 2 14.93 6.76 17.70
N LYS A 3 15.72 7.18 16.71
CA LYS A 3 15.22 7.74 15.45
C LYS A 3 15.61 6.75 14.35
N THR A 4 14.66 6.46 13.48
CA THR A 4 14.89 5.66 12.28
C THR A 4 14.33 6.39 11.08
N GLN A 5 14.74 5.96 9.89
CA GLN A 5 14.34 6.55 8.63
C GLN A 5 13.76 5.48 7.73
N ILE A 6 12.65 5.82 7.10
CA ILE A 6 12.08 5.10 5.97
C ILE A 6 12.20 6.03 4.77
N THR A 7 12.82 5.58 3.69
CA THR A 7 12.90 6.34 2.44
C THR A 7 12.31 5.54 1.30
N ILE A 8 11.70 6.23 0.36
CA ILE A 8 11.31 5.70 -0.94
C ILE A 8 11.97 6.59 -1.97
N ASP A 9 12.86 5.98 -2.76
CA ASP A 9 13.59 6.64 -3.83
C ASP A 9 12.94 6.23 -5.15
N VAL A 10 12.53 7.22 -5.94
CA VAL A 10 11.76 7.04 -7.17
C VAL A 10 12.54 7.67 -8.32
N GLU A 11 12.91 6.84 -9.29
CA GLU A 11 13.50 7.29 -10.55
C GLU A 11 12.38 7.41 -11.61
N LEU A 12 12.34 8.54 -12.30
CA LEU A 12 11.30 8.87 -13.27
C LEU A 12 11.88 8.92 -14.69
N ASP A 13 11.08 8.52 -15.67
CA ASP A 13 11.39 8.72 -17.09
C ASP A 13 11.18 10.19 -17.54
N GLU A 14 11.46 10.48 -18.81
CA GLU A 14 11.27 11.81 -19.42
C GLU A 14 9.82 12.32 -19.38
N ASN A 15 8.84 11.43 -19.18
CA ASN A 15 7.43 11.74 -19.04
C ASN A 15 6.96 11.77 -17.58
N HIS A 16 7.88 11.71 -16.61
CA HIS A 16 7.62 11.67 -15.18
C HIS A 16 6.89 10.39 -14.71
N VAL A 17 7.07 9.28 -15.42
CA VAL A 17 6.54 7.95 -15.02
C VAL A 17 7.61 7.19 -14.21
N PRO A 18 7.28 6.56 -13.07
CA PRO A 18 8.23 5.74 -12.33
C PRO A 18 8.81 4.58 -13.16
N GLU A 19 10.14 4.54 -13.28
CA GLU A 19 10.89 3.43 -13.86
C GLU A 19 11.41 2.49 -12.78
N ASN A 20 12.09 3.02 -11.77
CA ASN A 20 12.63 2.28 -10.64
C ASN A 20 12.13 2.88 -9.32
N ILE A 21 11.75 2.01 -8.38
CA ILE A 21 11.41 2.38 -7.02
C ILE A 21 12.24 1.50 -6.09
N THR A 22 13.00 2.12 -5.20
CA THR A 22 13.66 1.42 -4.09
C THR A 22 13.16 1.97 -2.76
N TRP A 23 13.23 1.15 -1.72
CA TRP A 23 12.87 1.59 -0.38
C TRP A 23 13.83 1.07 0.68
N ASN A 24 13.95 1.86 1.74
CA ASN A 24 14.81 1.58 2.87
C ASN A 24 14.00 1.64 4.15
N ALA A 25 14.22 0.71 5.07
CA ALA A 25 13.70 0.74 6.43
C ALA A 25 14.75 0.09 7.35
N GLN A 26 15.73 0.89 7.78
CA GLN A 26 16.92 0.40 8.49
C GLN A 26 16.58 -0.35 9.78
N ASP A 27 15.56 0.10 10.53
CA ASP A 27 15.11 -0.58 11.75
C ASP A 27 14.50 -1.95 11.49
N GLY A 28 13.95 -2.16 10.29
CA GLY A 28 13.41 -3.44 9.82
C GLY A 28 14.43 -4.31 9.09
N GLY A 29 15.68 -3.85 8.95
CA GLY A 29 16.74 -4.58 8.23
C GLY A 29 16.60 -4.51 6.71
N ILE A 30 15.92 -3.50 6.17
CA ILE A 30 15.67 -3.34 4.74
C ILE A 30 16.53 -2.21 4.20
N GLU A 31 17.40 -2.53 3.25
CA GLU A 31 18.35 -1.62 2.65
C GLU A 31 18.29 -1.72 1.13
N LYS A 32 17.84 -0.63 0.48
CA LYS A 32 17.77 -0.43 -0.96
C LYS A 32 17.10 -1.58 -1.72
N GLU A 33 16.01 -2.10 -1.16
CA GLU A 33 15.23 -3.15 -1.81
C GLU A 33 14.37 -2.58 -2.93
N GLU A 34 14.35 -3.25 -4.07
CA GLU A 34 13.51 -2.87 -5.21
C GLU A 34 12.04 -3.22 -4.96
N THR A 35 11.14 -2.37 -5.43
CA THR A 35 9.71 -2.67 -5.46
C THR A 35 9.08 -2.15 -6.75
N LYS A 36 8.01 -2.82 -7.19
CA LYS A 36 7.22 -2.36 -8.34
C LYS A 36 6.10 -1.42 -7.96
N ALA A 37 5.73 -1.33 -6.68
CA ALA A 37 4.70 -0.42 -6.21
C ALA A 37 4.88 -0.03 -4.75
N THR A 38 4.30 1.11 -4.41
CA THR A 38 4.15 1.57 -3.03
C THR A 38 2.87 2.38 -2.88
N MET A 39 2.27 2.30 -1.69
CA MET A 39 1.14 3.12 -1.28
C MET A 39 1.44 3.65 0.11
N ILE A 40 1.66 4.95 0.22
CA ILE A 40 1.91 5.63 1.50
C ILE A 40 0.75 6.58 1.78
N SER A 41 0.20 6.47 2.99
CA SER A 41 -0.76 7.43 3.52
C SER A 41 -0.22 8.08 4.78
N VAL A 42 -0.42 9.39 4.92
CA VAL A 42 -0.12 10.15 6.14
C VAL A 42 -1.36 10.90 6.59
N TRP A 43 -1.55 10.98 7.91
CA TRP A 43 -2.66 11.72 8.49
C TRP A 43 -2.33 13.21 8.58
N ASP A 44 -3.14 14.06 7.96
CA ASP A 44 -3.09 15.51 8.19
C ASP A 44 -4.11 15.92 9.25
N ASP A 45 -3.60 16.29 10.43
CA ASP A 45 -4.45 16.69 11.55
C ASP A 45 -5.17 18.02 11.31
N LYS A 46 -4.71 18.86 10.38
CA LYS A 46 -5.34 20.16 10.10
C LYS A 46 -6.59 20.00 9.27
N THR A 47 -6.51 19.23 8.19
CA THR A 47 -7.64 18.98 7.29
C THR A 47 -8.49 17.78 7.72
N LYS A 48 -7.97 16.94 8.63
CA LYS A 48 -8.58 15.67 9.05
C LYS A 48 -8.73 14.70 7.88
N GLU A 49 -7.71 14.63 7.03
CA GLU A 49 -7.69 13.81 5.82
C GLU A 49 -6.45 12.92 5.78
N ALA A 50 -6.57 11.82 5.03
CA ALA A 50 -5.43 11.01 4.65
C ALA A 50 -4.83 11.57 3.35
N LEU A 51 -3.62 12.13 3.42
CA LEU A 51 -2.82 12.46 2.25
C LEU A 51 -2.16 11.18 1.75
N ARG A 52 -2.12 10.97 0.43
CA ARG A 52 -1.63 9.72 -0.15
C ARG A 52 -0.67 9.93 -1.32
N ILE A 53 0.26 9.00 -1.47
CA ILE A 53 1.12 8.82 -2.63
C ILE A 53 1.02 7.35 -3.04
N ASP A 54 0.52 7.11 -4.26
CA ASP A 54 0.42 5.77 -4.84
C ASP A 54 1.27 5.74 -6.10
N LEU A 55 2.23 4.84 -6.14
CA LEU A 55 3.17 4.72 -7.24
C LEU A 55 3.27 3.27 -7.67
N TRP A 56 3.42 3.07 -8.97
CA TRP A 56 3.79 1.80 -9.57
C TRP A 56 4.77 2.05 -10.71
N THR A 57 5.69 1.11 -10.91
CA THR A 57 6.58 1.16 -12.07
C THR A 57 5.81 0.83 -13.34
N LYS A 58 6.29 1.35 -14.47
CA LYS A 58 5.72 1.09 -15.80
C LYS A 58 5.62 -0.40 -16.14
N GLU A 59 6.49 -1.22 -15.57
CA GLU A 59 6.57 -2.66 -15.84
C GLU A 59 5.66 -3.52 -14.96
N MET A 60 4.93 -2.93 -14.01
CA MET A 60 4.02 -3.70 -13.17
C MET A 60 2.80 -4.16 -13.99
N PRO A 61 2.54 -5.47 -14.11
CA PRO A 61 1.35 -5.95 -14.81
C PRO A 61 0.05 -5.58 -14.10
N VAL A 62 -1.02 -5.34 -14.86
CA VAL A 62 -2.33 -4.91 -14.33
C VAL A 62 -2.93 -5.92 -13.35
N ASP A 63 -2.76 -7.22 -13.59
CA ASP A 63 -3.15 -8.29 -12.67
C ASP A 63 -2.41 -8.20 -11.33
N GLN A 64 -1.11 -7.89 -11.35
CA GLN A 64 -0.34 -7.65 -10.12
C GLN A 64 -0.80 -6.37 -9.40
N MET A 65 -1.15 -5.31 -10.13
CA MET A 65 -1.72 -4.10 -9.51
C MET A 65 -3.02 -4.41 -8.77
N LYS A 66 -3.92 -5.18 -9.39
CA LYS A 66 -5.16 -5.64 -8.75
C LYS A 66 -4.87 -6.49 -7.51
N MET A 67 -3.93 -7.43 -7.61
CA MET A 67 -3.50 -8.22 -6.46
C MET A 67 -2.96 -7.34 -5.32
N PHE A 68 -2.14 -6.34 -5.62
CA PHE A 68 -1.59 -5.41 -4.63
C PHE A 68 -2.70 -4.66 -3.89
N ILE A 69 -3.67 -4.11 -4.62
CA ILE A 69 -4.83 -3.43 -4.01
C ILE A 69 -5.66 -4.40 -3.16
N HIS A 70 -5.90 -5.62 -3.65
CA HIS A 70 -6.61 -6.65 -2.86
C HIS A 70 -5.90 -6.94 -1.54
N GLN A 71 -4.58 -7.14 -1.56
CA GLN A 71 -3.81 -7.39 -0.34
C GLN A 71 -3.86 -6.21 0.64
N ILE A 72 -3.90 -4.97 0.13
CA ILE A 72 -4.11 -3.78 0.97
C ILE A 72 -5.50 -3.83 1.62
N LEU A 73 -6.56 -4.12 0.88
CA LEU A 73 -7.92 -4.20 1.41
C LEU A 73 -8.04 -5.24 2.54
N VAL A 74 -7.47 -6.44 2.34
CA VAL A 74 -7.40 -7.48 3.39
C VAL A 74 -6.65 -6.95 4.62
N SER A 75 -5.48 -6.34 4.41
CA SER A 75 -4.64 -5.84 5.50
C SER A 75 -5.28 -4.69 6.29
N LEU A 76 -6.14 -3.90 5.64
CA LEU A 76 -6.88 -2.82 6.28
C LEU A 76 -7.91 -3.36 7.28
N GLY A 77 -8.60 -4.45 6.99
CA GLY A 77 -9.54 -5.08 7.93
C GLY A 77 -8.85 -5.47 9.24
N SER A 78 -7.73 -6.20 9.15
CA SER A 78 -6.96 -6.57 10.34
C SER A 78 -6.35 -5.35 11.05
N THR A 79 -5.95 -4.31 10.32
CA THR A 79 -5.43 -3.07 10.91
C THR A 79 -6.52 -2.31 11.66
N TYR A 80 -7.71 -2.22 11.08
CA TYR A 80 -8.87 -1.60 11.70
C TYR A 80 -9.26 -2.32 12.98
N GLN A 81 -9.40 -3.65 12.95
CA GLN A 81 -9.73 -4.46 14.11
C GLN A 81 -8.76 -4.22 15.28
N ARG A 82 -7.46 -4.22 15.02
CA ARG A 82 -6.45 -3.97 16.06
C ARG A 82 -6.50 -2.55 16.63
N ALA A 83 -6.95 -1.58 15.82
CA ALA A 83 -6.99 -0.18 16.23
C ALA A 83 -8.27 0.18 17.01
N THR A 84 -9.42 -0.42 16.65
CA THR A 84 -10.73 -0.02 17.21
C THR A 84 -11.39 -1.10 18.06
N GLY A 85 -11.08 -2.37 17.84
CA GLY A 85 -11.75 -3.51 18.48
C GLY A 85 -13.14 -3.83 17.91
N GLU A 86 -13.57 -3.17 16.83
CA GLU A 86 -14.87 -3.40 16.20
C GLU A 86 -14.80 -4.57 15.21
N GLU A 87 -15.09 -5.77 15.71
CA GLU A 87 -14.97 -7.03 14.95
C GLU A 87 -15.94 -7.12 13.77
N ASP A 88 -17.16 -6.61 13.92
CA ASP A 88 -18.20 -6.63 12.89
C ASP A 88 -17.80 -5.78 11.67
N VAL A 89 -17.27 -4.58 11.91
CA VAL A 89 -16.76 -3.70 10.84
C VAL A 89 -15.52 -4.30 10.18
N ALA A 90 -14.62 -4.88 10.96
CA ALA A 90 -13.42 -5.54 10.41
C ALA A 90 -13.80 -6.72 9.50
N GLN A 91 -14.75 -7.56 9.94
CA GLN A 91 -15.25 -8.67 9.13
C GLN A 91 -15.87 -8.16 7.82
N TRP A 92 -16.68 -7.10 7.88
CA TRP A 92 -17.24 -6.49 6.68
C TRP A 92 -16.15 -5.98 5.72
N MET A 93 -15.06 -5.40 6.21
CA MET A 93 -13.93 -4.98 5.36
C MET A 93 -13.25 -6.17 4.66
N GLU A 94 -13.12 -7.31 5.34
CA GLU A 94 -12.61 -8.55 4.73
C GLU A 94 -13.56 -9.08 3.64
N GLU A 95 -14.88 -9.05 3.89
CA GLU A 95 -15.89 -9.42 2.89
C GLU A 95 -15.83 -8.52 1.65
N VAL A 96 -15.61 -7.21 1.83
CA VAL A 96 -15.41 -6.26 0.72
C VAL A 96 -14.13 -6.60 -0.06
N ALA A 97 -13.05 -7.01 0.60
CA ALA A 97 -11.83 -7.44 -0.08
C ALA A 97 -12.08 -8.71 -0.93
N GLU A 98 -12.83 -9.67 -0.42
CA GLU A 98 -13.22 -10.87 -1.17
C GLU A 98 -14.12 -10.55 -2.37
N GLU A 99 -15.09 -9.65 -2.20
CA GLU A 99 -15.93 -9.18 -3.31
C GLU A 99 -15.09 -8.45 -4.36
N PHE A 100 -14.10 -7.63 -3.95
CA PHE A 100 -13.15 -7.00 -4.85
C PHE A 100 -12.38 -8.05 -5.66
N ALA A 101 -11.95 -9.16 -5.04
CA ALA A 101 -11.21 -10.22 -5.72
C ALA A 101 -12.01 -10.81 -6.90
N VAL A 102 -13.30 -11.06 -6.67
CA VAL A 102 -14.22 -11.59 -7.69
C VAL A 102 -14.48 -10.54 -8.77
N LYS A 103 -14.86 -9.31 -8.40
CA LYS A 103 -15.18 -8.25 -9.38
C LYS A 103 -13.99 -7.82 -10.23
N SER A 104 -12.78 -7.86 -9.66
CA SER A 104 -11.55 -7.51 -10.38
C SER A 104 -10.99 -8.68 -11.22
N ALA A 105 -11.64 -9.85 -11.17
CA ALA A 105 -11.25 -11.08 -11.87
C ALA A 105 -9.85 -11.60 -11.50
N ILE A 106 -9.42 -11.38 -10.24
CA ILE A 106 -8.22 -12.04 -9.67
C ILE A 106 -8.57 -13.34 -8.96
N LYS A 107 -9.87 -13.57 -8.68
CA LYS A 107 -10.44 -14.81 -8.15
C LYS A 107 -11.66 -15.15 -9.01
N MET A 108 -11.79 -16.43 -9.39
CA MET A 108 -12.93 -16.96 -10.15
C MET A 108 -14.03 -17.46 -9.23
#